data_AF-X1B8W2-F1
#
_entry.id   AF-X1B8W2-F1
#
_cell.length_a   1.000
_cell.length_b   1.000
_cell.length_c   1.000
_cell.angle_alpha   90.00
_cell.angle_beta   90.00
_cell.angle_gamma   90.00
#
_symmetry.space_group_name_H-M   'P 1'
#
loop_
_entity.id
_entity.type
_entity.pdbx_description
1 polymer ?
#
loop_
_entity_poly.entity_id
_entity_poly.type
_entity_poly.pdbx_seq_one_letter_code
_entity_poly.pdbx_strand_id
1 'polypeptide(L)'
;MKDKVNIVVGICTKNVEDTIEGVIKVVDQGLHKYFPRKKSLIIVSDGFSKDHTKERANKTVTRTEKMVLDQVGKIGKGNGVKTIFIKAEEVGAEAVALVDGDLTSITPEWLKHLVQPILTEHDLVAPFYARHKYDGVITNH
;
A
#
# COMPACT_ATOMS: atom_id res chain seq x y z
N MET A 1 22.93 -11.64 -5.58
CA MET A 1 21.59 -12.13 -5.18
C MET A 1 20.82 -10.93 -4.67
N LYS A 2 19.66 -10.62 -5.26
CA LYS A 2 18.76 -9.58 -4.73
C LYS A 2 18.23 -10.07 -3.38
N ASP A 3 18.23 -9.19 -2.39
CA ASP A 3 17.71 -9.48 -1.06
C ASP A 3 16.19 -9.63 -1.14
N LYS A 4 15.72 -10.87 -1.35
CA LYS A 4 14.33 -11.17 -1.69
C LYS A 4 13.38 -10.68 -0.58
N VAL A 5 12.44 -9.82 -0.94
CA VAL A 5 11.33 -9.40 -0.07
C VAL A 5 10.17 -10.37 -0.26
N ASN A 6 9.48 -10.80 0.81
CA ASN A 6 8.30 -11.65 0.69
C ASN A 6 7.05 -10.81 0.35
N ILE A 7 6.84 -9.70 1.06
CA ILE A 7 5.61 -8.90 0.99
C ILE A 7 5.96 -7.45 0.68
N VAL A 8 5.32 -6.88 -0.35
CA VAL A 8 5.27 -5.44 -0.57
C VAL A 8 3.87 -4.94 -0.26
N VAL A 9 3.76 -3.88 0.54
CA VAL A 9 2.52 -3.11 0.66
C VAL A 9 2.74 -1.75 0.03
N GLY A 10 2.09 -1.53 -1.11
CA GLY A 10 2.10 -0.27 -1.84
C GLY A 10 0.99 0.66 -1.38
N ILE A 11 1.33 1.91 -1.12
CA ILE A 11 0.41 2.99 -0.72
C ILE A 11 0.46 4.07 -1.80
N CYS A 12 -0.63 4.24 -2.55
CA CYS A 12 -0.74 5.31 -3.54
C CYS A 12 -1.19 6.61 -2.85
N THR A 13 -0.49 7.72 -3.07
CA THR A 13 -0.79 8.99 -2.38
C THR A 13 -0.91 10.17 -3.34
N LYS A 14 -1.83 11.09 -3.06
CA LYS A 14 -1.91 12.40 -3.71
C LYS A 14 -2.65 13.39 -2.80
N ASN A 15 -1.92 14.29 -2.17
CA ASN A 15 -2.46 15.30 -1.26
C ASN A 15 -3.31 14.72 -0.12
N VAL A 16 -2.71 13.83 0.68
CA VAL A 16 -3.33 13.06 1.77
C VAL A 16 -2.56 13.24 3.09
N GLU A 17 -2.07 14.45 3.36
CA GLU A 17 -1.22 14.73 4.54
C GLU A 17 -1.88 14.42 5.89
N ASP A 18 -3.21 14.48 5.96
CA ASP A 18 -3.99 14.23 7.18
C ASP A 18 -4.11 12.74 7.53
N THR A 19 -4.01 11.85 6.54
CA THR A 19 -4.29 10.42 6.69
C THR A 19 -3.04 9.55 6.55
N ILE A 20 -2.04 9.97 5.77
CA ILE A 20 -0.93 9.12 5.35
C ILE A 20 -0.14 8.49 6.51
N GLU A 21 0.08 9.24 7.59
CA GLU A 21 0.78 8.72 8.78
C GLU A 21 -0.02 7.57 9.42
N GLY A 22 -1.34 7.72 9.53
CA GLY A 22 -2.22 6.70 10.09
C GLY A 22 -2.22 5.43 9.24
N VAL A 23 -2.33 5.57 7.92
CA VAL A 23 -2.29 4.43 6.99
C VAL A 23 -0.97 3.67 7.09
N ILE A 24 0.17 4.37 7.06
CA ILE A 24 1.49 3.74 7.19
C ILE A 24 1.62 2.98 8.50
N LYS A 25 1.19 3.56 9.63
CA LYS A 25 1.26 2.90 10.95
C LYS A 25 0.40 1.64 11.01
N VAL A 26 -0.81 1.67 10.45
CA VAL A 26 -1.70 0.50 10.41
C VAL A 26 -1.13 -0.60 9.52
N VAL A 27 -0.55 -0.25 8.38
CA VAL A 27 0.14 -1.21 7.50
C VAL A 27 1.31 -1.86 8.23
N ASP A 28 2.17 -1.09 8.88
CA ASP A 28 3.30 -1.60 9.66
C ASP A 28 2.84 -2.54 10.79
N GLN A 29 1.78 -2.14 11.51
CA GLN A 29 1.18 -2.98 12.55
C GLN A 29 0.62 -4.29 11.99
N GLY A 30 -0.07 -4.25 10.85
CA GLY A 30 -0.63 -5.43 10.17
C GLY A 30 0.45 -6.42 9.74
N LEU A 31 1.52 -5.91 9.14
CA LEU A 31 2.69 -6.71 8.74
C LEU A 31 3.33 -7.40 9.95
N HIS A 32 3.53 -6.69 11.06
CA HIS A 32 4.10 -7.30 12.26
C HIS A 32 3.17 -8.26 12.99
N LYS A 33 1.87 -7.98 13.02
CA LYS A 33 0.89 -8.82 13.71
C LYS A 33 0.66 -10.15 12.98
N TYR A 34 0.58 -10.11 11.65
CA TYR A 34 0.15 -11.26 10.86
C TYR A 34 1.27 -11.95 10.08
N PHE A 35 2.36 -11.24 9.78
CA PHE A 35 3.48 -11.77 9.00
C PHE A 35 4.86 -11.55 9.66
N PRO A 36 5.04 -11.81 10.96
CA PRO A 36 6.26 -11.45 11.70
C PRO A 36 7.54 -12.13 11.21
N ARG A 37 7.42 -13.23 10.45
CA ARG A 37 8.56 -13.99 9.89
C ARG A 37 8.80 -13.73 8.40
N LYS A 38 8.05 -12.81 7.79
CA LYS A 38 8.16 -12.49 6.36
C LYS A 38 8.88 -11.15 6.21
N LYS A 39 9.96 -11.12 5.41
CA LYS A 39 10.65 -9.87 5.08
C LYS A 39 9.68 -9.01 4.27
N SER A 40 9.36 -7.83 4.77
CA SER A 40 8.33 -6.97 4.19
C SER A 40 8.88 -5.58 3.87
N LEU A 41 8.29 -4.91 2.90
CA LEU A 41 8.64 -3.55 2.48
C LEU A 41 7.36 -2.73 2.29
N ILE A 42 7.32 -1.54 2.86
CA ILE A 42 6.26 -0.55 2.62
C ILE A 42 6.75 0.40 1.52
N ILE A 43 5.96 0.56 0.46
CA ILE A 43 6.28 1.49 -0.64
C ILE A 43 5.21 2.56 -0.68
N VAL A 44 5.57 3.81 -0.41
CA VAL A 44 4.70 4.97 -0.60
C VAL A 44 5.02 5.60 -1.96
N SER A 45 4.08 5.51 -2.90
CA SER A 45 4.20 6.12 -4.23
C SER A 45 3.43 7.43 -4.26
N ASP A 46 4.19 8.54 -4.27
CA ASP A 46 3.65 9.89 -4.26
C ASP A 46 3.36 10.40 -5.66
N GLY A 47 2.11 10.81 -5.88
CA GLY A 47 1.62 11.36 -7.13
C GLY A 47 2.04 12.81 -7.38
N PHE A 48 3.22 13.22 -6.93
CA PHE A 48 3.70 14.61 -6.91
C PHE A 48 2.79 15.50 -6.04
N SER A 49 2.61 15.13 -4.78
CA SER A 49 1.79 15.91 -3.84
C SER A 49 2.35 17.32 -3.66
N LYS A 50 1.45 18.29 -3.45
CA LYS A 50 1.80 19.70 -3.23
C LYS A 50 1.68 20.12 -1.76
N ASP A 51 1.20 19.22 -0.92
CA ASP A 51 1.08 19.37 0.53
C ASP A 51 2.22 18.60 1.24
N HIS A 52 2.10 18.41 2.55
CA HIS A 52 3.12 17.71 3.35
C HIS A 52 3.03 16.18 3.28
N THR A 53 2.28 15.58 2.34
CA THR A 53 2.11 14.12 2.22
C THR A 53 3.45 13.37 2.22
N LYS A 54 4.37 13.76 1.32
CA LYS A 54 5.66 13.09 1.19
C LYS A 54 6.54 13.30 2.42
N GLU A 55 6.51 14.49 3.01
CA GLU A 55 7.26 14.81 4.21
C GLU A 55 6.79 13.95 5.40
N ARG A 56 5.48 13.89 5.63
CA ARG A 56 4.87 13.06 6.68
C ARG A 56 5.12 11.58 6.45
N ALA A 57 4.97 11.12 5.21
CA ALA A 57 5.29 9.74 4.84
C ALA A 57 6.74 9.40 5.17
N ASN A 58 7.71 10.27 4.87
CA ASN A 58 9.12 10.05 5.22
C ASN A 58 9.35 10.03 6.74
N LYS A 59 8.80 11.00 7.48
CA LYS A 59 8.95 11.13 8.94
C LYS A 59 8.27 10.03 9.75
N THR A 60 7.28 9.35 9.19
CA THR A 60 6.53 8.29 9.91
C THR A 60 7.44 7.12 10.26
N VAL A 61 7.72 6.89 11.54
CA VAL A 61 8.57 5.78 11.98
C VAL A 61 7.83 4.45 11.80
N THR A 62 8.50 3.48 11.18
CA THR A 62 8.01 2.11 10.99
C THR A 62 9.05 1.12 11.46
N ARG A 63 8.61 -0.06 11.90
CA ARG A 63 9.51 -1.20 12.17
C ARG A 63 9.87 -1.94 10.88
N THR A 64 8.94 -2.01 9.94
CA THR A 64 9.16 -2.49 8.58
C THR A 64 9.95 -1.46 7.78
N GLU A 65 10.84 -1.93 6.89
CA GLU A 65 11.53 -1.06 5.94
C GLU A 65 10.49 -0.31 5.08
N LYS A 66 10.77 0.97 4.80
CA LYS A 66 9.85 1.85 4.09
C LYS A 66 10.59 2.70 3.07
N MET A 67 10.07 2.72 1.85
CA MET A 67 10.54 3.54 0.75
C MET A 67 9.46 4.55 0.35
N VAL A 68 9.82 5.83 0.28
CA VAL A 68 8.93 6.90 -0.18
C VAL A 68 9.51 7.49 -1.45
N LEU A 69 8.74 7.50 -2.53
CA LEU A 69 9.22 7.83 -3.87
C LEU A 69 8.16 8.52 -4.71
N ASP A 70 8.59 9.36 -5.63
CA ASP A 70 7.72 9.91 -6.67
C ASP A 70 7.29 8.81 -7.65
N GLN A 71 6.02 8.85 -8.05
CA GLN A 71 5.56 7.98 -9.13
C GLN A 71 6.31 8.28 -10.43
N VAL A 72 6.55 7.26 -11.23
CA VAL A 72 7.15 7.43 -12.56
C VAL A 72 6.11 7.94 -13.56
N GLY A 73 6.53 8.82 -14.47
CA GLY A 73 5.65 9.36 -15.51
C GLY A 73 4.77 10.51 -15.04
N LYS A 74 3.61 10.68 -15.69
CA LYS A 74 2.69 11.82 -15.44
C LYS A 74 1.77 11.54 -14.26
N ILE A 75 1.13 12.57 -13.71
CA ILE A 75 0.11 12.45 -12.64
C ILE A 75 -0.98 11.44 -13.05
N GLY A 76 -1.32 10.54 -12.14
CA GLY A 76 -2.38 9.53 -12.32
C GLY A 76 -2.16 8.29 -11.47
N LYS A 77 -3.23 7.76 -10.86
CA LYS A 77 -3.18 6.61 -9.93
C LYS A 77 -2.55 5.37 -10.57
N GLY A 78 -2.82 5.12 -11.85
CA GLY A 78 -2.23 3.99 -12.59
C GLY A 78 -0.70 4.07 -12.67
N ASN A 79 -0.12 5.27 -12.74
CA ASN A 79 1.34 5.45 -12.70
C ASN A 79 1.89 5.19 -11.29
N GLY A 80 1.18 5.58 -10.23
CA GLY A 80 1.53 5.20 -8.85
C GLY A 80 1.56 3.68 -8.66
N VAL A 81 0.51 3.00 -9.10
CA VAL A 81 0.43 1.53 -9.09
C VAL A 81 1.56 0.88 -9.90
N LYS A 82 1.81 1.37 -11.13
CA LYS A 82 2.92 0.92 -11.97
C LYS A 82 4.27 1.07 -11.26
N THR A 83 4.47 2.19 -10.57
CA THR A 83 5.71 2.45 -9.83
C THR A 83 5.92 1.43 -8.72
N ILE A 84 4.86 1.12 -7.97
CA ILE A 84 4.90 0.09 -6.92
C ILE A 84 5.26 -1.27 -7.53
N PHE A 85 4.64 -1.66 -8.64
CA PHE A 85 4.94 -2.97 -9.28
C PHE A 85 6.36 -3.06 -9.81
N ILE A 86 6.90 -2.00 -10.42
CA ILE A 86 8.31 -1.96 -10.85
C ILE A 86 9.22 -2.21 -9.64
N LYS A 87 8.97 -1.52 -8.52
CA LYS A 87 9.78 -1.69 -7.31
C LYS A 87 9.59 -3.05 -6.65
N ALA A 88 8.38 -3.59 -6.66
CA ALA A 88 8.10 -4.93 -6.15
C ALA A 88 8.84 -6.01 -6.96
N GLU A 89 8.86 -5.89 -8.29
CA GLU A 89 9.63 -6.78 -9.17
C GLU A 89 11.15 -6.62 -8.95
N GLU A 90 11.63 -5.38 -8.79
CA GLU A 90 13.04 -5.11 -8.51
C GLU A 90 13.54 -5.83 -7.25
N VAL A 91 12.74 -5.88 -6.18
CA VAL A 91 13.07 -6.55 -4.91
C VAL A 91 12.65 -8.03 -4.85
N GLY A 92 12.03 -8.54 -5.91
CA GLY A 92 11.60 -9.94 -6.01
C GLY A 92 10.46 -10.30 -5.05
N ALA A 93 9.50 -9.40 -4.87
CA ALA A 93 8.32 -9.59 -4.01
C ALA A 93 7.52 -10.84 -4.40
N GLU A 94 7.11 -11.64 -3.41
CA GLU A 94 6.23 -12.81 -3.62
C GLU A 94 4.75 -12.41 -3.60
N ALA A 95 4.39 -11.40 -2.80
CA ALA A 95 3.05 -10.85 -2.73
C ALA A 95 3.07 -9.32 -2.72
N VAL A 96 2.09 -8.71 -3.38
CA VAL A 96 1.88 -7.25 -3.40
C VAL A 96 0.45 -6.94 -2.96
N ALA A 97 0.30 -6.13 -1.92
CA ALA A 97 -0.98 -5.52 -1.57
C ALA A 97 -0.95 -4.03 -1.90
N LEU A 98 -2.06 -3.51 -2.43
CA LEU A 98 -2.22 -2.08 -2.73
C LEU A 98 -3.30 -1.50 -1.83
N VAL A 99 -2.99 -0.37 -1.18
CA VAL A 99 -3.95 0.41 -0.38
C VAL A 99 -3.89 1.89 -0.75
N ASP A 100 -4.97 2.61 -0.48
CA ASP A 100 -5.04 4.04 -0.73
C ASP A 100 -4.56 4.84 0.48
N GLY A 101 -3.89 5.97 0.23
CA GLY A 101 -3.33 6.84 1.28
C GLY A 101 -4.34 7.69 2.03
N ASP A 102 -5.60 7.77 1.55
CA ASP A 102 -6.71 8.54 2.15
C ASP A 102 -7.60 7.70 3.08
N LEU A 103 -7.25 6.44 3.33
CA LEU A 103 -8.08 5.55 4.16
C LEU A 103 -8.10 6.00 5.62
N THR A 104 -9.31 6.17 6.16
CA THR A 104 -9.54 6.49 7.57
C THR A 104 -9.98 5.29 8.40
N SER A 105 -10.48 4.23 7.76
CA SER A 105 -11.04 3.03 8.41
C SER A 105 -10.18 1.77 8.23
N ILE A 106 -8.96 1.92 7.71
CA ILE A 106 -8.04 0.78 7.52
C ILE A 106 -7.74 0.14 8.88
N THR A 107 -7.71 -1.19 8.92
CA THR A 107 -7.35 -1.96 10.13
C THR A 107 -6.21 -2.92 9.82
N PRO A 108 -5.41 -3.33 10.83
CA PRO A 108 -4.34 -4.31 10.64
C PRO A 108 -4.85 -5.63 10.04
N GLU A 109 -6.08 -6.04 10.37
CA GLU A 109 -6.73 -7.26 9.87
C GLU A 109 -6.85 -7.27 8.34
N TRP A 110 -6.98 -6.11 7.68
CA TRP A 110 -7.06 -6.03 6.22
C TRP A 110 -5.80 -6.61 5.57
N LEU A 111 -4.61 -6.39 6.15
CA LEU A 111 -3.36 -6.92 5.62
C LEU A 111 -3.37 -8.45 5.63
N LYS A 112 -3.94 -9.08 6.67
CA LYS A 112 -4.13 -10.53 6.70
C LYS A 112 -4.99 -10.99 5.53
N HIS A 113 -6.14 -10.36 5.33
CA HIS A 113 -7.10 -10.76 4.29
C HIS A 113 -6.59 -10.51 2.87
N LEU A 114 -5.82 -9.44 2.65
CA LEU A 114 -5.25 -9.12 1.34
C LEU A 114 -4.05 -10.00 0.99
N VAL A 115 -3.16 -10.27 1.95
CA VAL A 115 -1.86 -10.90 1.67
C VAL A 115 -1.86 -12.42 1.88
N GLN A 116 -2.57 -12.93 2.89
CA GLN A 116 -2.53 -14.36 3.22
C GLN A 116 -2.99 -15.26 2.06
N PRO A 117 -4.06 -14.95 1.31
CA PRO A 117 -4.47 -15.79 0.19
C PRO A 117 -3.44 -15.81 -0.93
N ILE A 118 -2.76 -14.67 -1.18
CA ILE A 118 -1.71 -14.55 -2.19
C ILE A 118 -0.50 -15.44 -1.85
N LEU A 119 -0.09 -15.46 -0.59
CA LEU A 119 1.03 -16.31 -0.13
C LEU A 119 0.71 -17.82 -0.10
N THR A 120 -0.52 -18.21 -0.41
CA THR A 120 -0.95 -19.61 -0.37
C THR A 120 -1.24 -20.14 -1.77
N GLU A 121 -2.38 -19.79 -2.37
CA GLU A 121 -2.84 -20.43 -3.62
C GLU A 121 -3.61 -19.48 -4.56
N HIS A 122 -3.61 -18.18 -4.32
CA HIS A 122 -4.37 -17.23 -5.14
C HIS A 122 -3.45 -16.22 -5.83
N ASP A 123 -3.75 -15.91 -7.09
CA ASP A 123 -3.00 -14.89 -7.84
C ASP A 123 -3.55 -13.47 -7.63
N LEU A 124 -4.82 -13.35 -7.23
CA LEU A 124 -5.50 -12.06 -7.05
C LEU A 124 -6.52 -12.12 -5.91
N VAL A 125 -6.51 -11.07 -5.09
CA VAL A 125 -7.54 -10.76 -4.09
C VAL A 125 -8.05 -9.36 -4.35
N ALA A 126 -9.38 -9.23 -4.45
CA ALA A 126 -10.06 -7.94 -4.54
C ALA A 126 -11.03 -7.79 -3.35
N PRO A 127 -10.88 -6.77 -2.50
CA PRO A 127 -11.75 -6.58 -1.35
C PRO A 127 -13.14 -6.11 -1.80
N PHE A 128 -14.17 -6.62 -1.12
CA PHE A 128 -15.54 -6.15 -1.25
C PHE A 128 -15.93 -5.37 0.02
N TYR A 129 -16.47 -4.17 -0.17
CA TYR A 129 -16.86 -3.28 0.93
C TYR A 129 -18.38 -3.09 0.93
N ALA A 130 -18.97 -3.04 2.12
CA ALA A 130 -20.33 -2.57 2.27
C ALA A 130 -20.39 -1.09 1.85
N ARG A 131 -21.32 -0.76 0.96
CA ARG A 131 -21.51 0.59 0.42
C ARG A 131 -22.90 1.08 0.75
N HIS A 132 -23.03 2.38 0.96
CA HIS A 132 -24.35 3.01 1.00
C HIS A 132 -25.00 2.91 -0.40
N LYS A 133 -26.34 2.84 -0.46
CA LYS A 133 -27.10 2.71 -1.72
C LYS A 133 -26.88 3.83 -2.75
N TYR A 134 -26.30 4.95 -2.34
CA TYR A 134 -25.97 6.09 -3.22
C TYR A 134 -24.46 6.24 -3.47
N ASP A 135 -23.65 5.30 -3.00
CA ASP A 135 -22.21 5.28 -3.22
C ASP A 135 -21.87 4.31 -4.37
N GLY A 136 -20.71 4.49 -5.01
CA GLY A 136 -20.24 3.60 -6.09
C GLY A 136 -20.99 3.73 -7.41
N VAL A 137 -21.63 4.86 -7.70
CA VAL A 137 -22.44 5.06 -8.92
C VAL A 137 -21.67 4.84 -10.23
N ILE A 138 -20.35 5.05 -10.25
CA ILE A 138 -19.49 4.77 -11.43
C ILE A 138 -19.22 3.26 -11.57
N THR A 139 -19.23 2.51 -10.47
CA THR A 139 -18.93 1.06 -10.44
C THR A 139 -20.18 0.19 -10.65
N ASN A 140 -21.37 0.70 -10.31
CA ASN A 140 -22.62 -0.06 -10.34
C ASN A 140 -23.32 -0.07 -11.73
N HIS A 141 -22.75 0.57 -12.74
CA HIS A 141 -23.29 0.70 -14.11
C HIS A 141 -22.25 0.26 -15.14
#